data_AF-A0A841KXU1-F1
#
_entry.id   AF-A0A841KXU1-F1
#
_cell.length_a   1.000
_cell.length_b   1.000
_cell.length_c   1.000
_cell.angle_alpha   90.00
_cell.angle_beta   90.00
_cell.angle_gamma   90.00
#
_symmetry.space_group_name_H-M   'P 1'
#
loop_
_entity.id
_entity.type
_entity.pdbx_description
1 polymer ?
#
loop_
_entity_poly.entity_id
_entity_poly.type
_entity_poly.pdbx_seq_one_letter_code
_entity_poly.pdbx_strand_id
1 'polypeptide(L)'
;MNIRFDFIMHWVYAIVWALLGISGFAMVGAKYGWLLNFDYATADYVHRLSAAVFVLITFISIVYEVYRNIKNDTKHLAWFIIGKSGYQLFTFITTLILIITGVLIWVHNGIGMAGMGFALFMHEYVSYIALAGVIWHIYVKCHALIWPKKVSSKAEEKGKGGKSDVAKTVD
;
A
#
# COMPACT_ATOMS: atom_id res chain seq x y z
N MET A 1 20.74 -9.34 13.28
CA MET A 1 20.03 -8.79 12.09
C MET A 1 18.86 -7.96 12.60
N ASN A 2 18.95 -6.62 12.57
CA ASN A 2 17.86 -5.75 13.03
C ASN A 2 16.89 -5.52 11.87
N ILE A 3 15.76 -6.24 11.88
CA ILE A 3 14.69 -6.00 10.91
C ILE A 3 14.04 -4.66 11.27
N ARG A 4 13.90 -3.78 10.28
CA ARG A 4 13.30 -2.46 10.50
C ARG A 4 11.78 -2.59 10.67
N PHE A 5 11.23 -1.83 11.61
CA PHE A 5 9.79 -1.79 11.89
C PHE A 5 8.94 -1.48 10.64
N ASP A 6 9.37 -0.54 9.80
CA ASP A 6 8.65 -0.16 8.57
C ASP A 6 8.52 -1.32 7.58
N PHE A 7 9.54 -2.20 7.52
CA PHE A 7 9.51 -3.38 6.68
C PHE A 7 8.54 -4.45 7.22
N ILE A 8 8.56 -4.72 8.52
CA ILE A 8 7.66 -5.71 9.16
C ILE A 8 6.20 -5.26 8.98
N MET A 9 5.91 -4.01 9.32
CA MET A 9 4.56 -3.47 9.21
C MET A 9 4.04 -3.54 7.78
N HIS A 10 4.89 -3.26 6.77
CA HIS A 10 4.50 -3.35 5.37
C HIS A 10 3.98 -4.74 4.99
N TRP A 11 4.74 -5.78 5.33
CA TRP A 11 4.38 -7.15 4.94
C TRP A 11 3.22 -7.71 5.75
N VAL A 12 3.13 -7.38 7.04
CA VAL A 12 1.94 -7.70 7.84
C VAL A 12 0.71 -7.04 7.23
N TYR A 13 0.81 -5.77 6.84
CA TYR A 13 -0.26 -5.04 6.17
C TYR A 13 -0.65 -5.70 4.85
N ALA A 14 0.33 -6.06 4.02
CA ALA A 14 0.09 -6.71 2.73
C ALA A 14 -0.62 -8.06 2.87
N ILE A 15 -0.22 -8.89 3.85
CA ILE A 15 -0.87 -10.19 4.12
C ILE A 15 -2.31 -9.99 4.56
N VAL A 16 -2.54 -9.10 5.52
CA VAL A 16 -3.90 -8.83 6.02
C VAL A 16 -4.78 -8.22 4.92
N TRP A 17 -4.23 -7.33 4.10
CA TRP A 17 -4.92 -6.75 2.95
C TRP A 17 -5.29 -7.82 1.91
N ALA A 18 -4.40 -8.79 1.64
CA ALA A 18 -4.68 -9.90 0.74
C ALA A 18 -5.82 -10.78 1.27
N LEU A 19 -5.83 -11.11 2.57
CA LEU A 19 -6.92 -11.86 3.20
C LEU A 19 -8.25 -11.10 3.09
N LEU A 20 -8.25 -9.79 3.35
CA LEU A 20 -9.41 -8.92 3.18
C LEU A 20 -9.91 -8.89 1.74
N GLY A 21 -9.00 -8.74 0.76
CA GLY A 21 -9.36 -8.70 -0.65
C GLY A 21 -9.99 -10.03 -1.10
N ILE A 22 -9.34 -11.16 -0.82
CA ILE A 22 -9.83 -12.48 -1.24
C ILE A 22 -11.21 -12.77 -0.61
N SER A 23 -11.33 -12.60 0.71
CA SER A 23 -12.58 -12.85 1.42
C SER A 23 -13.68 -11.85 1.05
N GLY A 24 -13.33 -10.57 0.89
CA GLY A 24 -14.27 -9.51 0.53
C GLY A 24 -14.83 -9.68 -0.87
N PHE A 25 -13.98 -9.89 -1.88
CA PHE A 25 -14.44 -10.12 -3.24
C PHE A 25 -15.23 -11.42 -3.37
N ALA A 26 -14.88 -12.48 -2.63
CA ALA A 26 -15.69 -13.70 -2.60
C ALA A 26 -17.14 -13.44 -2.14
N MET A 27 -17.40 -12.41 -1.34
CA MET A 27 -18.73 -12.03 -0.86
C MET A 27 -19.52 -11.10 -1.79
N VAL A 28 -18.93 -10.60 -2.88
CA VAL A 28 -19.62 -9.76 -3.89
C VAL A 28 -20.61 -10.56 -4.77
N GLY A 29 -20.96 -11.78 -4.35
CA GLY A 29 -21.96 -12.65 -4.96
C GLY A 29 -21.41 -13.51 -6.10
N ALA A 30 -22.30 -13.87 -7.04
CA ALA A 30 -22.04 -14.90 -8.06
C ALA A 30 -20.82 -14.64 -8.96
N LYS A 31 -20.41 -13.37 -9.10
CA LYS A 31 -19.30 -12.96 -9.97
C LYS A 31 -17.94 -13.48 -9.49
N TYR A 32 -17.74 -13.52 -8.17
CA TYR A 32 -16.44 -13.81 -7.55
C TYR A 32 -16.50 -14.85 -6.44
N GLY A 33 -17.67 -15.41 -6.12
CA GLY A 33 -17.82 -16.46 -5.11
C GLY A 33 -16.94 -17.69 -5.32
N TRP A 34 -16.54 -17.97 -6.56
CA TRP A 34 -15.59 -19.04 -6.89
C TRP A 34 -14.23 -18.92 -6.19
N LEU A 35 -13.82 -17.72 -5.76
CA LEU A 35 -12.55 -17.48 -5.03
C LEU A 35 -12.44 -18.30 -3.75
N LEU A 36 -13.57 -18.59 -3.09
CA LEU A 36 -13.67 -19.43 -1.90
C LEU A 36 -14.72 -20.54 -2.07
N ASN A 37 -14.88 -21.07 -3.29
CA ASN A 37 -15.84 -22.14 -3.60
C ASN A 37 -17.29 -21.86 -3.14
N PHE A 38 -17.71 -20.60 -3.19
CA PHE A 38 -19.02 -20.12 -2.72
C PHE A 38 -19.30 -20.37 -1.23
N ASP A 39 -18.27 -20.60 -0.42
CA ASP A 39 -18.37 -20.65 1.04
C ASP A 39 -18.40 -19.23 1.63
N TYR A 40 -19.60 -18.63 1.58
CA TYR A 40 -19.82 -17.28 2.09
C TYR A 40 -19.65 -17.16 3.61
N ALA A 41 -19.88 -18.24 4.36
CA ALA A 41 -19.74 -18.22 5.82
C ALA A 41 -18.27 -18.09 6.22
N THR A 42 -17.40 -18.90 5.60
CA THR A 42 -15.96 -18.79 5.79
C THR A 42 -15.44 -17.45 5.29
N ALA A 43 -15.94 -16.96 4.14
CA ALA A 43 -15.57 -15.65 3.61
C ALA A 43 -15.91 -14.52 4.60
N ASP A 44 -17.13 -14.49 5.15
CA ASP A 44 -17.56 -13.47 6.11
C ASP A 44 -16.73 -13.53 7.41
N TYR A 45 -16.51 -14.72 7.95
CA TYR A 45 -15.71 -14.89 9.16
C TYR A 45 -14.26 -14.42 8.98
N VAL A 46 -13.60 -14.86 7.90
CA VAL A 46 -12.21 -14.47 7.59
C VAL A 46 -12.13 -12.97 7.33
N HIS A 47 -13.11 -12.38 6.62
CA HIS A 47 -13.12 -10.97 6.32
C HIS A 47 -13.23 -10.12 7.59
N ARG A 48 -14.18 -10.42 8.48
CA ARG A 48 -14.38 -9.67 9.73
C ARG A 48 -13.18 -9.80 10.67
N LEU A 49 -12.61 -11.00 10.80
CA LEU A 49 -11.41 -11.21 11.61
C LEU A 49 -10.22 -10.43 11.05
N SER A 50 -9.99 -10.52 9.73
CA SER A 50 -8.93 -9.77 9.07
C SER A 50 -9.17 -8.27 9.16
N ALA A 51 -10.42 -7.80 9.11
CA ALA A 51 -10.78 -6.39 9.26
C ALA A 51 -10.43 -5.86 10.65
N ALA A 52 -10.71 -6.63 11.71
CA ALA A 52 -10.31 -6.24 13.07
C ALA A 52 -8.79 -6.07 13.20
N VAL A 53 -8.01 -7.02 12.67
CA VAL A 53 -6.55 -6.92 12.65
C VAL A 53 -6.08 -5.74 11.79
N PHE A 54 -6.69 -5.54 10.63
CA PHE A 54 -6.39 -4.47 9.69
C PHE A 54 -6.59 -3.08 10.30
N VAL A 55 -7.70 -2.88 11.01
CA VAL A 55 -8.01 -1.65 11.74
C VAL A 55 -6.94 -1.39 12.81
N LEU A 56 -6.57 -2.41 13.58
CA LEU A 56 -5.54 -2.30 14.61
C LEU A 56 -4.18 -1.89 14.04
N ILE A 57 -3.68 -2.59 13.01
CA ILE A 57 -2.37 -2.28 12.40
C ILE A 57 -2.38 -0.94 11.68
N THR A 58 -3.53 -0.52 11.14
CA THR A 58 -3.71 0.81 10.54
C THR A 58 -3.57 1.89 11.61
N PHE A 59 -4.26 1.75 12.75
CA PHE A 59 -4.14 2.73 13.84
C PHE A 59 -2.73 2.80 14.41
N ILE A 60 -2.06 1.65 14.60
CA ILE A 60 -0.65 1.62 15.00
C ILE A 60 0.21 2.42 14.02
N SER A 61 -0.01 2.23 12.70
CA SER A 61 0.72 2.94 11.66
C SER A 61 0.42 4.45 11.67
N ILE A 62 -0.83 4.86 11.85
CA ILE A 62 -1.21 6.28 11.97
C ILE A 62 -0.54 6.91 13.19
N VAL A 63 -0.64 6.27 14.36
CA VAL A 63 -0.02 6.77 15.61
C VAL A 63 1.48 6.91 15.46
N TYR A 64 2.14 5.93 14.83
CA TYR A 64 3.57 5.99 14.56
C TYR A 64 3.94 7.16 13.64
N GLU A 65 3.19 7.41 12.57
CA GLU A 65 3.44 8.54 11.68
C GLU A 65 3.19 9.90 12.37
N VAL A 66 2.14 10.00 13.18
CA VAL A 66 1.86 11.19 13.99
C VAL A 66 2.99 11.44 14.99
N TYR A 67 3.44 10.40 15.70
CA TYR A 67 4.56 10.49 16.63
C TYR A 67 5.85 10.98 15.96
N ARG A 68 6.18 10.44 14.77
CA ARG A 68 7.34 10.88 14.00
C ARG A 68 7.24 12.33 13.57
N ASN A 69 6.05 12.76 13.15
CA ASN A 69 5.80 14.15 12.80
C ASN A 69 5.96 15.09 14.00
N ILE A 70 5.48 14.70 15.19
CA ILE A 70 5.68 15.48 16.44
C ILE A 70 7.17 15.58 16.78
N LYS A 71 7.95 14.51 16.53
CA LYS A 71 9.40 14.49 16.74
C LYS A 71 10.22 15.15 15.62
N ASN A 72 9.56 15.71 14.60
CA ASN A 72 10.20 16.25 13.40
C ASN A 72 11.19 15.26 12.74
N ASP A 73 10.89 13.96 12.81
CA ASP A 73 11.71 12.93 12.18
C ASP A 73 11.49 12.92 10.67
N THR A 74 12.47 13.46 9.94
CA THR A 74 12.44 13.55 8.46
C THR A 74 13.05 12.33 7.78
N LYS A 75 13.40 11.26 8.52
CA LYS A 75 13.97 10.04 7.93
C LYS A 75 13.02 9.44 6.89
N HIS A 76 13.57 9.06 5.74
CA HIS A 76 12.79 8.38 4.72
C HIS A 76 12.53 6.91 5.10
N LEU A 77 11.25 6.54 5.27
CA LEU A 77 10.83 5.17 5.48
C LEU A 77 10.33 4.57 4.17
N ALA A 78 11.22 3.84 3.50
CA ALA A 78 10.96 3.33 2.15
C ALA A 78 9.80 2.32 2.05
N TRP A 79 9.46 1.65 3.17
CA TRP A 79 8.45 0.59 3.21
C TRP A 79 7.18 0.98 3.96
N PHE A 80 7.16 2.16 4.58
CA PHE A 80 6.05 2.52 5.45
C PHE A 80 4.77 2.77 4.65
N ILE A 81 3.62 2.32 5.17
CA ILE A 81 2.37 2.22 4.42
C ILE A 81 1.64 3.57 4.33
N ILE A 82 1.73 4.37 5.41
CA ILE A 82 0.99 5.62 5.58
C ILE A 82 1.95 6.80 5.47
N GLY A 83 1.52 7.89 4.84
CA GLY A 83 2.39 9.04 4.58
C GLY A 83 1.64 10.19 3.94
N LYS A 84 2.34 11.31 3.77
CA LYS A 84 1.75 12.59 3.36
C LYS A 84 1.57 12.75 1.85
N SER A 85 2.14 11.87 1.03
CA SER A 85 2.11 12.02 -0.43
C SER A 85 2.17 10.69 -1.19
N GLY A 86 1.88 10.75 -2.49
CA GLY A 86 1.98 9.63 -3.41
C GLY A 86 1.10 8.44 -3.01
N TYR A 87 1.63 7.22 -3.19
CA TYR A 87 0.90 5.99 -2.92
C TYR A 87 0.58 5.77 -1.43
N GLN A 88 1.39 6.32 -0.53
CA GLN A 88 1.15 6.24 0.91
C GLN A 88 -0.08 7.05 1.32
N LEU A 89 -0.26 8.25 0.74
CA LEU A 89 -1.48 9.05 0.95
C LEU A 89 -2.72 8.37 0.35
N PHE A 90 -2.58 7.81 -0.85
CA PHE A 90 -3.66 7.03 -1.47
C PHE A 90 -4.09 5.86 -0.56
N THR A 91 -3.12 5.10 -0.03
CA THR A 91 -3.39 3.97 0.86
C THR A 91 -4.06 4.44 2.14
N PHE A 92 -3.60 5.55 2.72
CA PHE A 92 -4.20 6.14 3.91
C PHE A 92 -5.67 6.52 3.70
N ILE A 93 -5.98 7.29 2.66
CA ILE A 93 -7.34 7.76 2.37
C ILE A 93 -8.29 6.58 2.08
N THR A 94 -7.89 5.68 1.17
CA THR A 94 -8.71 4.54 0.79
C THR A 94 -8.99 3.61 1.97
N THR A 95 -7.97 3.36 2.80
CA THR A 95 -8.11 2.56 4.03
C THR A 95 -9.09 3.18 5.02
N LEU A 96 -9.02 4.49 5.25
CA LEU A 96 -9.98 5.16 6.15
C LEU A 96 -11.41 5.06 5.63
N ILE A 97 -11.63 5.24 4.33
CA ILE A 97 -12.95 5.09 3.72
C ILE A 97 -13.46 3.66 3.90
N LEU A 98 -12.62 2.65 3.66
CA LEU A 98 -12.97 1.24 3.84
C LEU A 98 -13.29 0.90 5.31
N ILE A 99 -12.52 1.43 6.27
CA ILE A 99 -12.80 1.24 7.70
C ILE A 99 -14.14 1.86 8.07
N ILE A 100 -14.39 3.11 7.69
CA ILE A 100 -15.64 3.81 8.02
C ILE A 100 -16.84 3.07 7.44
N THR A 101 -16.80 2.76 6.13
CA THR A 101 -17.88 2.04 5.46
C THR A 101 -18.06 0.62 5.99
N GLY A 102 -16.96 -0.08 6.32
CA GLY A 102 -16.99 -1.41 6.93
C GLY A 102 -17.63 -1.41 8.32
N VAL A 103 -17.35 -0.41 9.15
CA VAL A 103 -18.00 -0.24 10.47
C VAL A 103 -19.49 0.03 10.31
N LEU A 104 -19.90 0.86 9.35
CA LEU A 104 -21.32 1.12 9.08
C LEU A 104 -22.04 -0.17 8.67
N ILE A 105 -21.42 -0.99 7.81
CA ILE A 105 -21.93 -2.30 7.41
C ILE A 105 -22.01 -3.25 8.61
N TRP A 106 -21.00 -3.25 9.50
CA TRP A 106 -20.96 -4.14 10.66
C TRP A 106 -22.05 -3.79 11.68
N VAL A 107 -22.21 -2.51 12.01
CA VAL A 107 -23.11 -2.09 13.11
C VAL A 107 -24.58 -2.08 12.68
N HIS A 108 -24.88 -2.08 11.36
CA HIS A 108 -26.17 -2.18 10.61
C HIS A 108 -27.50 -1.73 11.26
N ASN A 109 -27.75 -2.10 12.51
CA ASN A 109 -28.85 -1.66 13.38
C ASN A 109 -28.70 -0.17 13.72
N GLY A 110 -29.21 0.72 12.86
CA GLY A 110 -29.37 2.13 13.19
C GLY A 110 -29.22 3.11 12.03
N ILE A 111 -28.71 2.66 10.87
CA ILE A 111 -28.41 3.54 9.71
C ILE A 111 -29.50 3.53 8.63
N GLY A 112 -30.53 2.69 8.79
CA GLY A 112 -31.60 2.51 7.81
C GLY A 112 -31.15 1.88 6.49
N MET A 113 -32.10 1.53 5.63
CA MET A 113 -31.81 0.85 4.34
C MET A 113 -30.98 1.72 3.38
N ALA A 114 -31.22 3.04 3.37
CA ALA A 114 -30.47 3.97 2.53
C ALA A 114 -29.00 4.08 2.97
N GLY A 115 -28.75 4.21 4.28
CA GLY A 115 -27.39 4.25 4.83
C GLY A 115 -26.63 2.95 4.58
N MET A 116 -27.30 1.81 4.73
CA MET A 116 -26.72 0.51 4.43
C MET A 116 -26.37 0.36 2.94
N GLY A 117 -27.28 0.75 2.05
CA GLY A 117 -27.05 0.70 0.60
C GLY A 117 -25.88 1.58 0.17
N PHE A 118 -25.79 2.80 0.73
CA PHE A 118 -24.64 3.68 0.49
C PHE A 118 -23.33 3.10 1.01
N ALA A 119 -23.32 2.55 2.24
CA ALA A 119 -22.13 1.96 2.83
C ALA A 119 -21.62 0.77 1.99
N LEU A 120 -22.52 -0.14 1.57
CA LEU A 120 -22.19 -1.26 0.68
C LEU A 120 -21.62 -0.78 -0.65
N PHE A 121 -22.31 0.14 -1.31
CA PHE A 121 -21.87 0.69 -2.60
C PHE A 121 -20.48 1.31 -2.51
N MET A 122 -20.23 2.16 -1.51
CA MET A 122 -18.94 2.80 -1.32
C MET A 122 -17.86 1.78 -0.95
N HIS A 123 -18.16 0.83 -0.06
CA HIS A 123 -17.19 -0.17 0.38
C HIS A 123 -16.73 -1.05 -0.80
N GLU A 124 -17.66 -1.47 -1.67
CA GLU A 124 -17.35 -2.27 -2.85
C GLU A 124 -16.54 -1.47 -3.89
N TYR A 125 -17.02 -0.28 -4.27
CA TYR A 125 -16.35 0.52 -5.32
C TYR A 125 -14.95 0.98 -4.91
N VAL A 126 -14.78 1.40 -3.66
CA VAL A 126 -13.46 1.76 -3.13
C VAL A 126 -12.55 0.55 -3.07
N SER A 127 -13.09 -0.66 -2.79
CA SER A 127 -12.30 -1.90 -2.83
C SER A 127 -11.76 -2.18 -4.23
N TYR A 128 -12.54 -1.96 -5.30
CA TYR A 128 -12.03 -2.08 -6.68
C TYR A 128 -10.92 -1.08 -6.98
N ILE A 129 -11.07 0.18 -6.56
CA ILE A 129 -10.05 1.22 -6.75
C ILE A 129 -8.78 0.85 -5.97
N ALA A 130 -8.91 0.38 -4.73
CA ALA A 130 -7.80 -0.07 -3.91
C ALA A 130 -7.07 -1.26 -4.55
N LEU A 131 -7.81 -2.25 -5.06
CA LEU A 131 -7.24 -3.40 -5.77
C LEU A 131 -6.46 -2.97 -7.01
N ALA A 132 -7.03 -2.11 -7.86
CA ALA A 132 -6.33 -1.58 -9.03
C ALA A 132 -5.06 -0.82 -8.62
N GLY A 133 -5.13 -0.03 -7.55
CA GLY A 133 -3.99 0.67 -6.97
C GLY A 133 -2.89 -0.27 -6.48
N VAL A 134 -3.24 -1.39 -5.83
CA VAL A 134 -2.27 -2.41 -5.37
C VAL A 134 -1.63 -3.13 -6.55
N ILE A 135 -2.42 -3.53 -7.55
CA ILE A 135 -1.88 -4.14 -8.78
C ILE A 135 -0.89 -3.20 -9.46
N TRP A 136 -1.25 -1.91 -9.60
CA TRP A 136 -0.35 -0.90 -10.14
C TRP A 136 0.93 -0.74 -9.30
N HIS A 137 0.79 -0.68 -7.98
CA HIS A 137 1.93 -0.57 -7.06
C HIS A 137 2.91 -1.74 -7.23
N ILE A 138 2.39 -2.97 -7.26
CA ILE A 138 3.20 -4.17 -7.47
C ILE A 138 3.85 -4.14 -8.85
N TYR A 139 3.08 -3.82 -9.90
CA TYR A 139 3.57 -3.73 -11.27
C TYR A 139 4.77 -2.78 -11.38
N VAL A 140 4.64 -1.55 -10.87
CA VAL A 140 5.73 -0.58 -10.88
C VAL A 140 6.95 -1.09 -10.13
N LYS A 141 6.78 -1.77 -8.99
CA LYS A 141 7.91 -2.31 -8.21
C LYS A 141 8.59 -3.48 -8.91
N CYS A 142 7.84 -4.37 -9.55
CA CYS A 142 8.39 -5.47 -10.34
C CYS A 142 9.15 -4.95 -11.56
N HIS A 143 8.61 -3.96 -12.28
CA HIS A 143 9.24 -3.42 -13.50
C HIS A 143 10.35 -2.40 -13.22
N ALA A 144 10.34 -1.71 -12.08
CA ALA A 144 11.46 -0.86 -11.65
C ALA A 144 12.74 -1.66 -11.38
N LEU A 145 12.63 -2.96 -11.07
CA LEU A 145 13.77 -3.87 -10.91
C LEU A 145 14.34 -4.36 -12.25
N ILE A 146 13.58 -4.25 -13.34
CA ILE A 146 13.97 -4.73 -14.69
C ILE A 146 14.53 -3.59 -15.54
N TRP A 147 14.26 -2.32 -15.21
CA TRP A 147 14.72 -1.20 -16.02
C TRP A 147 16.25 -1.06 -15.94
N PRO A 148 17.02 -1.32 -17.03
CA PRO A 148 18.44 -1.05 -17.01
C PRO A 148 18.56 0.46 -16.87
N LYS A 149 19.18 0.91 -15.77
CA LYS A 149 19.60 2.31 -15.64
C LYS A 149 20.37 2.63 -16.91
N LYS A 150 19.81 3.50 -17.77
CA LYS A 150 20.63 4.18 -18.78
C LYS A 150 21.75 4.83 -18.00
N VAL A 151 22.95 4.26 -18.13
CA VAL A 151 24.19 4.92 -17.72
C VAL A 151 24.09 6.31 -18.33
N SER A 152 24.03 7.33 -17.47
CA SER A 152 23.94 8.69 -17.96
C SER A 152 25.20 8.92 -18.79
N SER A 153 25.02 9.15 -20.09
CA SER A 153 26.10 9.51 -21.02
C SER A 153 26.71 10.88 -20.73
N LYS A 154 26.58 11.39 -19.49
CA LYS A 154 27.23 12.61 -19.00
C LYS A 154 28.49 12.33 -18.17
N ALA A 155 28.82 11.06 -17.92
CA ALA A 155 30.08 10.68 -17.30
C ALA A 155 31.21 10.40 -18.31
N GLU A 156 30.91 10.12 -19.58
CA GLU A 156 31.95 9.85 -20.61
C GLU A 156 32.46 11.11 -21.32
N GLU A 157 31.73 12.22 -21.32
CA GLU A 157 32.18 13.46 -21.96
C GLU A 157 33.13 14.32 -21.10
N LYS A 158 33.26 14.03 -19.80
CA LYS A 158 34.26 14.68 -18.92
C LYS A 158 35.59 13.93 -18.82
N GLY A 159 35.76 12.83 -19.57
CA GLY A 159 36.97 11.99 -19.55
C GLY A 159 37.86 12.08 -20.80
N LYS A 160 37.49 12.89 -21.81
CA LYS A 160 38.26 13.06 -23.05
C LYS A 160 38.56 14.54 -23.32
N GLY A 161 39.42 15.11 -22.50
CA GLY A 161 39.98 16.44 -22.74
C GLY A 161 41.13 16.70 -21.77
N GLY A 162 42.36 16.51 -22.24
CA GLY A 162 43.56 16.89 -21.49
C GLY A 162 44.64 15.81 -21.43
N LYS A 163 45.24 15.47 -22.58
CA LYS A 163 46.60 14.93 -22.64
C LYS A 163 47.34 15.52 -23.85
N SER A 164 47.84 16.73 -23.67
CA SER A 164 49.05 17.20 -24.33
C SER A 164 49.53 18.40 -23.52
N ASP A 165 50.40 18.14 -22.55
CA ASP A 165 51.43 19.07 -22.06
C ASP A 165 52.23 18.30 -20.99
N VAL A 166 53.11 17.42 -21.47
CA VAL A 166 54.20 16.87 -20.65
C VAL A 166 55.44 17.68 -21.01
N ALA A 167 55.76 18.65 -20.18
CA ALA A 167 57.06 19.29 -20.14
C ALA A 167 58.09 18.29 -19.59
N LYS A 168 59.10 17.92 -20.39
CA LYS A 168 60.43 17.47 -19.93
C LYS A 168 61.48 17.67 -21.04
N THR A 169 62.24 18.75 -20.94
CA THR A 169 63.67 18.78 -21.26
C THR A 169 64.35 19.52 -20.11
N VAL A 170 65.18 18.78 -19.37
CA VAL A 170 66.09 19.27 -18.34
C VAL A 170 67.48 19.21 -18.99
N ASP A 171 68.25 20.27 -18.81
CA ASP A 171 69.67 20.39 -19.16
C ASP A 171 70.56 19.31 -18.52
#